data_AF-A0A2M8J6B7-F1
#
_entry.id   AF-A0A2M8J6B7-F1
#
_cell.length_a   1.000
_cell.length_b   1.000
_cell.length_c   1.000
_cell.angle_alpha   90.00
_cell.angle_beta   90.00
_cell.angle_gamma   90.00
#
_symmetry.space_group_name_H-M   'P 1'
#
loop_
_entity.id
_entity.type
_entity.pdbx_description
1 polymer ?
#
loop_
_entity_poly.entity_id
_entity_poly.type
_entity_poly.pdbx_seq_one_letter_code
_entity_poly.pdbx_strand_id
1 'polypeptide(L)' 'MHLSRILIENFRNFSKLDVALDGNVVVVGENKVGKSNLMHALRLLFDPSLPDLPPAKSLIMM' A
#
# COMPACT_ATOMS: atom_id res chain seq x y z
N MET A 1 -10.00 10.34 -8.54
CA MET A 1 -9.44 9.08 -8.00
C MET A 1 -9.90 8.96 -6.55
N HIS A 2 -10.57 7.87 -6.18
CA HIS A 2 -11.03 7.61 -4.82
C HIS A 2 -10.32 6.36 -4.32
N LEU A 3 -9.66 6.44 -3.17
CA LEU A 3 -8.98 5.31 -2.56
C LEU A 3 -9.80 4.85 -1.35
N SER A 4 -10.59 3.79 -1.52
CA SER A 4 -11.55 3.28 -0.53
C SER A 4 -10.98 2.22 0.40
N ARG A 5 -9.97 1.47 -0.06
CA ARG A 5 -9.39 0.36 0.71
C ARG A 5 -7.95 0.10 0.29
N ILE A 6 -7.11 -0.24 1.26
CA ILE A 6 -5.77 -0.79 1.06
C ILE A 6 -5.77 -2.23 1.57
N LEU A 7 -5.46 -3.16 0.69
CA LEU A 7 -5.14 -4.54 1.04
C LEU A 7 -3.66 -4.79 0.69
N ILE A 8 -2.86 -5.26 1.63
CA ILE A 8 -1.48 -5.69 1.42
C ILE A 8 -1.32 -7.08 1.98
N GLU A 9 -0.78 -7.99 1.18
CA GLU A 9 -0.45 -9.35 1.61
C GLU A 9 0.99 -9.67 1.20
N ASN A 10 1.77 -10.23 2.12
CA ASN A 10 3.14 -10.71 1.90
C ASN A 10 4.08 -9.69 1.22
N PHE A 11 3.99 -8.42 1.61
CA PHE A 11 4.83 -7.35 1.06
C PHE A 11 5.76 -6.76 2.13
N ARG A 12 7.07 -6.96 1.93
CA ARG A 12 8.12 -6.51 2.86
C ARG A 12 7.83 -6.98 4.29
N ASN A 13 7.57 -6.05 5.22
CA ASN A 13 7.29 -6.37 6.62
C ASN A 13 5.79 -6.57 6.92
N PHE A 14 4.91 -6.44 5.92
CA PHE A 14 3.49 -6.71 6.08
C PHE A 14 3.18 -8.16 5.70
N SER A 15 2.79 -8.97 6.67
CA SER A 15 2.18 -10.28 6.41
C SER A 15 0.76 -10.09 5.85
N LYS A 16 -0.03 -9.24 6.51
CA LYS A 16 -1.36 -8.81 6.07
C LYS A 16 -1.69 -7.42 6.60
N LEU A 17 -2.27 -6.57 5.76
CA LEU A 17 -2.87 -5.28 6.12
C LEU A 17 -4.17 -5.15 5.32
N ASP A 18 -5.26 -4.81 6.01
CA ASP A 18 -6.57 -4.62 5.39
C ASP A 18 -7.25 -3.44 6.07
N VAL A 19 -7.32 -2.31 5.37
CA VAL A 19 -7.77 -1.04 5.92
C VAL A 19 -8.71 -0.36 4.95
N ALA A 20 -9.93 -0.09 5.40
CA ALA A 20 -10.84 0.83 4.73
C ALA A 20 -10.39 2.27 4.95
N LEU A 21 -10.48 3.10 3.92
CA LEU A 21 -10.07 4.50 3.93
C LEU A 21 -11.28 5.38 3.62
N ASP A 22 -11.33 6.52 4.29
CA ASP A 22 -12.30 7.57 4.06
C ASP A 22 -11.66 8.93 4.33
N GLY A 23 -12.05 9.93 3.55
CA GLY A 23 -11.56 11.30 3.67
C GLY A 23 -10.03 11.44 3.74
N ASN A 24 -9.57 12.19 4.74
CA ASN A 24 -8.14 12.44 4.99
C ASN A 24 -7.58 11.41 5.97
N VAL A 25 -6.54 10.69 5.56
CA VAL A 25 -5.94 9.61 6.34
C VAL A 25 -4.56 10.04 6.86
N VAL A 26 -4.31 9.78 8.14
CA VAL A 26 -3.00 10.00 8.78
C VAL A 26 -2.42 8.65 9.23
N VAL A 27 -1.22 8.34 8.76
CA VAL A 27 -0.50 7.11 9.16
C VAL A 27 0.50 7.44 10.27
N VAL A 28 0.27 6.88 11.45
CA VAL A 28 1.10 7.04 12.65
C VAL A 28 1.64 5.71 13.16
N GLY A 29 2.76 5.77 13.88
CA GLY A 29 3.42 4.60 14.46
C GLY A 29 4.88 4.87 14.73
N GLU A 30 5.58 3.92 15.35
CA GLU A 30 7.00 4.06 15.69
C GLU A 30 7.91 4.06 14.45
N ASN A 31 9.15 4.52 14.63
CA ASN A 31 10.15 4.42 13.57
C ASN A 31 10.41 2.95 13.21
N LYS A 32 10.61 2.69 11.91
CA LYS A 32 10.86 1.35 11.34
C LYS A 32 9.69 0.34 11.40
N VAL A 33 8.51 0.72 11.90
CA VAL A 33 7.33 -0.17 11.94
C VAL A 33 6.73 -0.51 10.55
N GLY A 34 7.18 0.14 9.48
CA GLY A 34 6.72 -0.13 8.11
C GLY A 34 5.95 0.99 7.43
N LYS A 35 5.84 2.19 8.04
CA LYS A 35 5.16 3.35 7.42
C LYS A 35 5.69 3.68 6.01
N SER A 36 7.01 3.67 5.82
CA SER A 36 7.60 3.89 4.49
C SER A 36 7.33 2.74 3.51
N ASN A 37 7.17 1.51 4.00
CA ASN A 37 6.82 0.36 3.17
C ASN A 37 5.36 0.45 2.69
N LEU A 38 4.44 0.96 3.51
CA LEU A 38 3.06 1.24 3.11
C LEU A 38 3.03 2.23 1.94
N MET A 39 3.76 3.34 2.07
CA MET A 39 3.88 4.32 0.99
C MET A 39 4.55 3.72 -0.27
N HIS A 40 5.52 2.83 -0.10
CA HIS A 40 6.14 2.15 -1.22
C HIS A 40 5.15 1.23 -1.96
N ALA A 41 4.29 0.51 -1.25
CA ALA A 41 3.24 -0.32 -1.86
C ALA A 41 2.29 0.52 -2.72
N LEU A 42 1.88 1.69 -2.22
CA LEU A 42 1.04 2.63 -2.98
C LEU A 42 1.76 3.16 -4.23
N ARG A 43 3.06 3.49 -4.12
CA ARG A 43 3.85 3.96 -5.26
C ARG A 43 3.92 2.92 -6.39
N LEU A 44 3.98 1.63 -6.07
CA LEU A 44 4.00 0.58 -7.10
C LEU A 44 2.79 0.62 -8.03
N LEU A 45 1.66 1.16 -7.56
CA LEU A 45 0.40 1.19 -8.31
C LEU A 45 0.20 2.51 -9.06
N PHE A 46 0.76 3.59 -8.53
CA PHE A 46 0.46 4.96 -8.99
C PHE A 46 1.62 5.66 -9.66
N ASP A 47 2.84 5.15 -9.53
CA ASP A 47 4.02 5.76 -10.10
C ASP A 47 4.35 5.15 -11.48
N PRO A 48 4.05 5.84 -12.59
CA PRO A 48 4.32 5.33 -13.93
C PRO A 48 5.82 5.30 -14.28
N SER A 49 6.69 5.87 -13.43
CA SER A 49 8.14 5.85 -13.63
C SER A 49 8.82 4.60 -13.07
N LEU A 50 8.11 3.76 -12.31
CA LEU A 50 8.62 2.48 -11.84
C LEU A 50 8.61 1.46 -13.00
N PRO A 51 9.71 0.71 -13.22
CA PRO A 51 9.75 -0.35 -14.22
C PRO A 51 8.69 -1.42 -13.91
N ASP A 52 8.10 -2.00 -14.95
CA ASP A 52 7.08 -3.06 -14.84
C ASP A 52 7.52 -4.14 -13.83
N LEU A 53 6.96 -4.06 -12.63
CA LEU A 53 7.08 -5.13 -11.65
C LEU A 53 6.11 -6.23 -12.08
N PRO A 54 6.53 -7.51 -12.07
CA PRO A 54 5.62 -8.60 -12.37
C PRO A 54 4.38 -8.48 -11.46
N PRO A 55 3.17 -8.74 -11.98
CA PRO A 55 1.94 -8.46 -11.26
C PRO A 55 2.00 -9.16 -9.90
N ALA A 56 2.13 -8.36 -8.84
CA ALA A 56 1.95 -8.83 -7.49
C ALA A 56 0.56 -9.44 -7.45
N LYS A 57 0.49 -10.77 -7.26
CA LYS A 57 -0.79 -11.47 -7.15
C LYS A 57 -1.65 -10.72 -6.13
N SER A 58 -2.74 -10.14 -6.66
CA SER A 58 -3.85 -9.48 -5.96
C SER A 58 -3.48 -8.33 -5.00
N LEU A 59 -3.16 -7.15 -5.53
CA LEU A 59 -3.61 -5.90 -4.91
C LEU A 59 -4.88 -5.44 -5.65
N ILE A 60 -6.05 -5.84 -5.15
CA ILE A 60 -7.33 -5.37 -5.66
C ILE A 60 -7.66 -4.06 -4.95
N MET A 61 -7.57 -2.95 -5.68
CA MET A 61 -8.12 -1.66 -5.22
C MET A 61 -9.57 -1.60 -5.71
N MET A 62 -10.52 -1.78 -4.78
CA MET A 62 -11.95 -1.54 -4.98
C MET A 62 -12.37 -0.26 -4.27
#